data_AF-A0A3C0T9K6-F1
#
_entry.id   AF-A0A3C0T9K6-F1
#
_cell.length_a   1.000
_cell.length_b   1.000
_cell.length_c   1.000
_cell.angle_alpha   90.00
_cell.angle_beta   90.00
_cell.angle_gamma   90.00
#
_symmetry.space_group_name_H-M   'P 1'
#
loop_
_entity.id
_entity.type
_entity.pdbx_description
1 polymer ?
#
loop_
_entity_poly.entity_id
_entity_poly.type
_entity_poly.pdbx_seq_one_letter_code
_entity_poly.pdbx_strand_id
1 'polypeptide(L)'
;GHRKITSDGKLPAVGSTVDLEEASYRNTIGSPELSAVWTDPDFNKREAAVYYVRVLEIPTPRWTTYDAKVYGLKKIQQKPAAVIQERAYSSPIWYTPR
;
A
#
# COMPACT_ATOMS: atom_id res chain seq x y z
N GLY A 1 -11.13 4.03 -0.40
CA GLY A 1 -10.65 3.97 1.00
C GLY A 1 -10.94 5.29 1.69
N HIS A 2 -11.37 5.26 2.95
CA HIS A 2 -11.89 6.44 3.67
C HIS A 2 -10.82 7.40 4.22
N ARG A 3 -9.55 7.25 3.81
CA ARG A 3 -8.45 8.12 4.23
C ARG A 3 -8.59 9.48 3.57
N LYS A 4 -8.39 10.54 4.34
CA LYS A 4 -8.44 11.93 3.88
C LYS A 4 -7.06 12.57 4.00
N ILE A 5 -6.79 13.52 3.10
CA ILE A 5 -5.60 14.35 3.17
C ILE A 5 -5.71 15.23 4.43
N THR A 6 -4.64 15.30 5.21
CA THR A 6 -4.53 16.13 6.41
C THR A 6 -4.23 17.59 6.06
N SER A 7 -4.34 18.49 7.03
CA SER A 7 -4.15 19.94 6.82
C SER A 7 -2.76 20.33 6.31
N ASP A 8 -1.76 19.46 6.46
CA ASP A 8 -0.40 19.60 5.94
C ASP A 8 -0.24 19.07 4.49
N GLY A 9 -1.34 18.72 3.82
CA GLY A 9 -1.34 18.24 2.44
C GLY A 9 -0.90 16.78 2.26
N LYS A 10 -0.71 16.02 3.35
CA LYS A 10 -0.28 14.62 3.28
C LYS A 10 -1.45 13.65 3.41
N LEU A 11 -1.34 12.50 2.76
CA LEU A 11 -2.25 11.38 3.01
C LEU A 11 -1.63 10.48 4.09
N PRO A 12 -2.30 10.25 5.24
CA PRO A 12 -1.79 9.36 6.27
C PRO A 12 -1.50 7.95 5.75
N ALA A 13 -0.54 7.27 6.37
CA ALA A 13 -0.24 5.88 6.08
C ALA A 13 -1.48 4.98 6.22
N VAL A 14 -1.51 3.87 5.48
CA VAL A 14 -2.53 2.83 5.71
C VAL A 14 -2.32 2.28 7.12
N GLY A 15 -3.42 2.08 7.86
CA GLY A 15 -3.35 1.49 9.20
C GLY A 15 -2.75 0.08 9.18
N SER A 16 -2.26 -0.37 10.33
CA SER A 16 -1.69 -1.71 10.51
C SER A 16 -2.51 -2.50 11.51
N THR A 17 -2.67 -3.79 11.24
CA THR A 17 -3.24 -4.78 12.15
C THR A 17 -2.25 -5.88 12.49
N VAL A 18 -0.96 -5.67 12.18
CA VAL A 18 0.08 -6.67 12.41
C VAL A 18 0.25 -6.90 13.90
N ASP A 19 0.25 -8.17 14.28
CA ASP A 19 0.73 -8.66 15.55
C ASP A 19 2.10 -9.32 15.31
N LEU A 20 3.15 -8.72 15.86
CA LEU A 20 4.53 -9.19 15.69
C LEU A 20 4.84 -10.40 16.58
N GLU A 21 4.17 -10.54 17.72
CA GLU A 21 4.38 -11.67 18.63
C GLU A 21 3.73 -12.92 18.06
N GLU A 22 2.51 -12.77 17.54
CA GLU A 22 1.78 -13.86 16.90
C GLU A 22 2.13 -14.06 15.42
N ALA A 23 3.03 -13.25 14.85
CA ALA A 23 3.34 -13.24 13.42
C ALA A 23 2.07 -13.31 12.56
N SER A 24 1.08 -12.48 12.88
CA SER A 24 -0.25 -12.54 12.27
C SER A 24 -0.76 -11.15 11.93
N TYR A 25 -1.88 -11.08 11.20
CA TYR A 25 -2.57 -9.83 10.90
C TYR A 25 -4.04 -10.11 10.57
N ARG A 26 -4.88 -9.08 10.68
CA ARG A 26 -6.31 -9.17 10.35
C ARG A 26 -6.62 -8.35 9.11
N ASN A 27 -7.11 -8.97 8.06
CA ASN A 27 -7.51 -8.29 6.83
C ASN A 27 -8.85 -7.54 7.01
N THR A 28 -8.83 -6.49 7.82
CA THR A 28 -10.02 -5.73 8.29
C THR A 28 -10.00 -4.26 7.89
N ILE A 29 -8.88 -3.76 7.37
CA ILE A 29 -8.74 -2.39 6.87
C ILE A 29 -8.66 -2.46 5.35
N GLY A 30 -9.62 -1.85 4.66
CA GLY A 30 -9.68 -1.86 3.21
C GLY A 30 -11.07 -2.17 2.71
N SER A 31 -11.15 -2.72 1.51
CA SER A 31 -12.38 -3.18 0.89
C SER A 31 -12.03 -4.34 -0.06
N PRO A 32 -12.91 -5.35 -0.22
CA PRO A 32 -12.75 -6.39 -1.24
C PRO A 32 -12.68 -5.82 -2.66
N GLU A 33 -13.34 -4.69 -2.89
CA GLU A 33 -13.35 -3.97 -4.17
C GLU A 33 -13.16 -2.47 -3.94
N LEU A 34 -12.38 -1.83 -4.82
CA LEU A 34 -12.19 -0.39 -4.86
C LEU A 34 -12.55 0.11 -6.26
N SER A 35 -13.52 1.02 -6.32
CA SER A 35 -13.91 1.71 -7.56
C SER A 35 -13.97 3.20 -7.31
N ALA A 36 -13.52 3.99 -8.29
CA ALA A 36 -13.56 5.44 -8.27
C ALA A 36 -13.52 5.98 -9.70
N VAL A 37 -14.15 7.13 -9.91
CA VAL A 37 -13.96 7.95 -11.11
C VAL A 37 -13.06 9.12 -10.73
N TRP A 38 -12.04 9.39 -11.54
CA TRP A 38 -11.11 10.49 -11.33
C TRP A 38 -10.92 11.27 -12.63
N THR A 39 -10.78 12.58 -12.50
CA THR A 39 -10.52 13.51 -13.61
C THR A 39 -9.25 14.26 -13.29
N ASP A 40 -8.36 14.35 -14.28
CA ASP A 40 -7.13 15.12 -14.22
C ASP A 40 -7.44 16.62 -14.46
N PRO A 41 -7.40 17.49 -13.43
CA PRO A 41 -7.72 18.90 -13.59
C PRO A 41 -6.66 19.66 -14.40
N ASP A 42 -5.45 19.11 -14.50
CA ASP A 42 -4.30 19.73 -15.15
C ASP A 42 -4.04 19.14 -16.55
N PHE A 43 -4.96 18.31 -17.07
CA PHE A 43 -4.79 17.64 -18.35
C PHE A 43 -4.60 18.61 -19.51
N ASN A 44 -3.49 18.46 -20.23
CA ASN A 44 -3.19 19.20 -21.45
C ASN A 44 -3.07 18.23 -22.64
N LYS A 45 -4.00 18.35 -23.61
CA LYS A 45 -4.03 17.52 -24.83
C LYS A 45 -2.78 17.61 -25.72
N ARG A 46 -1.91 18.60 -25.49
CA ARG A 46 -0.64 18.78 -26.21
C ARG A 46 0.53 18.07 -25.55
N GLU A 47 0.33 17.44 -24.39
CA GLU A 47 1.36 16.76 -23.61
C GLU A 47 1.10 15.25 -23.57
N ALA A 48 2.17 14.46 -23.55
CA ALA A 48 2.07 13.03 -23.32
C ALA A 48 1.73 12.78 -21.84
N ALA A 49 0.81 11.85 -21.58
CA ALA A 49 0.40 11.51 -20.23
C ALA A 49 0.31 9.99 -20.05
N VAL A 50 0.49 9.53 -18.80
CA VAL A 50 0.34 8.13 -18.42
C VAL A 50 -0.49 8.04 -17.15
N TYR A 51 -1.53 7.23 -17.19
CA TYR A 51 -2.45 7.04 -16.07
C TYR A 51 -2.42 5.59 -15.62
N TYR A 52 -2.30 5.38 -14.31
CA TYR A 52 -2.42 4.05 -13.71
C TYR A 52 -2.99 4.20 -12.30
N VAL A 53 -3.64 3.15 -11.83
CA VAL A 53 -4.09 3.04 -10.44
C VAL A 53 -3.05 2.26 -9.66
N ARG A 54 -2.74 2.72 -8.44
CA ARG A 54 -1.95 1.94 -7.48
C ARG A 54 -2.80 1.63 -6.25
N VAL A 55 -2.69 0.40 -5.77
CA VAL A 55 -3.34 -0.08 -4.55
C VAL A 55 -2.25 -0.46 -3.55
N LEU A 56 -2.47 -0.10 -2.29
CA LEU A 56 -1.60 -0.46 -1.18
C LEU A 56 -2.32 -1.47 -0.30
N GLU A 57 -1.68 -2.60 -0.02
CA GLU A 57 -2.13 -3.49 1.03
C GLU A 57 -1.89 -2.86 2.41
N ILE A 58 -2.58 -3.34 3.43
CA ILE A 58 -2.17 -3.08 4.82
C ILE A 58 -0.80 -3.73 5.07
N PRO A 59 -0.02 -3.24 6.04
CA PRO A 59 1.20 -3.93 6.42
C PRO A 59 0.92 -5.39 6.80
N THR A 60 1.79 -6.29 6.36
CA THR A 60 1.75 -7.73 6.69
C THR A 60 3.09 -8.15 7.31
N PRO A 61 3.11 -9.22 8.13
CA PRO A 61 4.37 -9.76 8.63
C PRO A 61 5.25 -10.20 7.46
N ARG A 62 6.54 -9.83 7.51
CA ARG A 62 7.53 -10.38 6.57
C ARG A 62 7.85 -11.83 6.95
N TRP A 63 8.36 -12.62 6.01
CA TRP A 63 8.86 -13.98 6.25
C TRP A 63 9.77 -14.10 7.50
N THR A 64 10.63 -13.11 7.78
CA THR A 64 11.50 -13.12 8.98
C THR A 64 10.74 -13.06 10.29
N THR A 65 9.53 -12.50 10.30
CA THR A 65 8.65 -12.46 11.47
C THR A 65 8.01 -13.82 11.72
N TYR A 66 7.58 -14.49 10.65
CA TYR A 66 7.12 -15.88 10.74
C TYR A 66 8.24 -16.80 11.25
N ASP A 67 9.45 -16.69 10.69
CA ASP A 67 10.59 -17.48 11.13
C ASP A 67 10.96 -17.24 12.59
N ALA A 68 10.97 -15.98 13.03
CA ALA A 68 11.26 -15.65 14.41
C ALA A 68 10.26 -16.30 15.39
N LYS A 69 8.98 -16.35 15.02
CA LYS A 69 7.96 -17.07 15.80
C LYS A 69 8.23 -18.58 15.81
N VAL A 70 8.46 -19.18 14.64
CA VAL A 70 8.72 -20.63 14.50
C VAL A 70 9.95 -21.07 15.30
N TYR A 71 11.03 -20.28 15.27
CA TYR A 71 12.30 -20.60 15.94
C TYR A 71 12.42 -20.01 17.35
N GLY A 72 11.38 -19.36 17.89
CA GLY A 72 11.40 -18.77 19.23
C GLY A 72 12.45 -17.65 19.42
N LEU A 73 12.77 -16.92 18.36
CA LEU A 73 13.77 -15.84 18.39
C LEU A 73 13.18 -14.60 19.06
N LYS A 74 13.78 -14.17 20.19
CA LYS A 74 13.30 -13.02 20.97
C LYS A 74 13.43 -11.66 20.26
N LYS A 75 14.28 -11.57 19.24
CA LYS A 75 14.47 -10.35 18.44
C LYS A 75 14.70 -10.71 16.99
N ILE A 76 13.82 -10.23 16.12
CA ILE A 76 14.11 -10.08 14.70
C ILE A 76 15.21 -9.02 14.63
N GLN A 77 16.39 -9.38 14.14
CA GLN A 77 17.46 -8.40 13.93
C GLN A 77 16.90 -7.24 13.10
N GLN A 78 17.34 -6.00 13.36
CA GLN A 78 16.70 -4.78 12.80
C GLN A 78 16.60 -4.76 11.27
N LYS A 79 17.31 -5.66 10.57
CA LYS A 79 17.23 -5.86 9.12
C LYS A 79 17.12 -7.35 8.79
N PRO A 80 16.21 -7.74 7.87
CA PRO A 80 15.20 -6.90 7.22
C PRO A 80 14.06 -6.50 8.18
N ALA A 81 13.27 -5.48 7.80
CA ALA A 81 12.15 -5.01 8.61
C ALA A 81 11.12 -6.13 8.87
N ALA A 82 10.54 -6.17 10.07
CA ALA A 82 9.58 -7.19 10.50
C ALA A 82 8.24 -7.16 9.73
N VAL A 83 7.95 -6.08 9.02
CA VAL A 83 6.75 -5.96 8.19
C VAL A 83 7.12 -5.58 6.76
N ILE A 84 6.22 -5.91 5.84
CA ILE A 84 6.23 -5.44 4.46
C ILE A 84 4.89 -4.81 4.13
N GLN A 85 4.86 -4.00 3.07
CA GLN A 85 3.64 -3.48 2.50
C GLN A 85 3.71 -3.67 0.99
N GLU A 86 2.82 -4.52 0.49
CA GLU A 86 2.72 -4.82 -0.94
C GLU A 86 1.98 -3.72 -1.71
N ARG A 87 2.26 -3.67 -3.00
CA ARG A 87 1.68 -2.70 -3.92
C ARG A 87 1.28 -3.39 -5.21
N ALA A 88 0.05 -3.13 -5.65
CA ALA A 88 -0.43 -3.51 -6.98
C ALA A 88 -0.55 -2.27 -7.85
N TYR A 89 -0.21 -2.42 -9.13
CA TYR A 89 -0.35 -1.38 -10.15
C TYR A 89 -1.24 -1.91 -11.27
N SER A 90 -2.16 -1.08 -11.76
CA SER A 90 -2.92 -1.41 -12.96
C SER A 90 -2.05 -1.34 -14.21
N SER A 91 -2.52 -1.92 -15.31
CA SER A 91 -1.98 -1.60 -16.62
C SER A 91 -2.05 -0.09 -16.86
N PRO A 92 -0.99 0.52 -17.45
CA PRO A 92 -0.99 1.94 -17.75
C PRO A 92 -1.89 2.25 -18.96
N ILE A 93 -2.53 3.41 -18.93
CA ILE A 93 -3.22 4.02 -20.06
C ILE A 93 -2.33 5.16 -20.56
N TRP A 94 -1.88 5.06 -21.80
CA TRP A 94 -1.03 6.07 -22.43
C TRP A 94 -1.85 7.03 -23.26
N TYR A 95 -1.61 8.33 -23.09
CA TYR A 95 -2.12 9.38 -23.97
C TYR A 95 -0.96 10.00 -24.74
N THR A 96 -1.04 9.92 -26.07
CA THR A 96 -0.07 10.52 -26.98
C THR A 96 -0.74 11.65 -27.77
N PRO A 97 -0.23 12.89 -27.70
CA PRO A 97 -0.72 14.00 -28.50
C PRO A 97 -0.70 13.67 -30.00
N ARG A 98 -1.71 14.16 -30.71
CA ARG A 98 -1.80 14.08 -32.18
C ARG A 98 -1.40 15.39 -32.82
#